data_AF-Q6T3Z2-F1
#
_entry.id   AF-Q6T3Z2-F1
#
_cell.length_a   1.000
_cell.length_b   1.000
_cell.length_c   1.000
_cell.angle_alpha   90.00
_cell.angle_beta   90.00
_cell.angle_gamma   90.00
#
_symmetry.space_group_name_H-M   'P 1'
#
loop_
_entity.id
_entity.type
_entity.pdbx_description
1 polymer ?
#
loop_
_entity_poly.entity_id
_entity_poly.type
_entity_poly.pdbx_seq_one_letter_code
_entity_poly.pdbx_strand_id
1 'polypeptide(L)'
;VVKHLVALLGAKARTMQRVKEQHPEWTDVQILSKLVGYCNKQAHSSVERAGLLGGVKLRSLKHDNKRSLRGETLQEAIDEDIRNGLIPFYVVATLGTTSSCAFDALDELGDVCQAHDVWLHVDAAYAGSAFICPEYRYLMKGVEKP
;
A
#
# COMPACT_ATOMS: atom_id res chain seq x y z
N VAL A 1 13.37 -1.42 5.65
CA VAL A 1 12.56 -1.44 6.90
C VAL A 1 12.17 -0.03 7.31
N VAL A 2 13.12 0.86 7.66
CA VAL A 2 12.80 2.20 8.20
C VAL A 2 11.86 3.01 7.30
N LYS A 3 12.11 3.04 5.98
CA LYS A 3 11.28 3.81 5.03
C LYS A 3 9.80 3.37 5.02
N HIS A 4 9.52 2.07 4.92
CA HIS A 4 8.13 1.57 4.97
C HIS A 4 7.48 1.81 6.32
N LEU A 5 8.25 1.68 7.42
CA LEU A 5 7.71 1.93 8.75
C LEU A 5 7.30 3.40 8.91
N VAL A 6 8.14 4.35 8.47
CA VAL A 6 7.81 5.78 8.52
C VAL A 6 6.58 6.09 7.67
N ALA A 7 6.51 5.57 6.44
CA ALA A 7 5.34 5.78 5.56
C ALA A 7 4.06 5.20 6.18
N LEU A 8 4.14 3.98 6.73
CA LEU A 8 3.02 3.32 7.40
C LEU A 8 2.56 4.11 8.64
N LEU A 9 3.48 4.59 9.46
CA LEU A 9 3.14 5.39 10.65
C LEU A 9 2.51 6.74 10.26
N GLY A 10 2.99 7.38 9.18
CA GLY A 10 2.38 8.58 8.64
C GLY A 10 0.95 8.35 8.13
N ALA A 11 0.76 7.30 7.33
CA ALA A 11 -0.55 6.88 6.84
C ALA A 11 -1.52 6.54 7.98
N LYS A 12 -1.02 5.82 9.00
CA LYS A 12 -1.76 5.46 10.21
C LYS A 12 -2.19 6.72 10.97
N ALA A 13 -1.28 7.65 11.24
CA ALA A 13 -1.59 8.87 11.97
C ALA A 13 -2.66 9.72 11.25
N ARG A 14 -2.49 9.93 9.92
CA ARG A 14 -3.46 10.64 9.08
C ARG A 14 -4.85 9.98 9.14
N THR A 15 -4.89 8.65 9.00
CA THR A 15 -6.16 7.90 8.98
C THR A 15 -6.82 7.88 10.35
N MET A 16 -6.04 7.69 11.42
CA MET A 16 -6.58 7.71 12.79
C MET A 16 -7.20 9.06 13.12
N GLN A 17 -6.56 10.17 12.74
CA GLN A 17 -7.13 11.51 12.93
C GLN A 17 -8.46 11.65 12.16
N ARG A 18 -8.47 11.32 10.86
CA ARG A 18 -9.69 11.38 10.01
C ARG A 18 -10.84 10.56 10.60
N VAL A 19 -10.57 9.32 11.03
CA VAL A 19 -11.59 8.43 11.58
C VAL A 19 -12.07 8.92 12.95
N LYS A 20 -11.19 9.51 13.77
CA LYS A 20 -11.56 10.08 15.07
C LYS A 20 -12.48 11.28 14.92
N GLU A 21 -12.27 12.11 13.90
CA GLU A 21 -13.15 13.24 13.58
C GLU A 21 -14.54 12.76 13.12
N GLN A 22 -14.61 11.64 12.39
CA GLN A 22 -15.86 11.03 11.94
C GLN A 22 -16.59 10.22 13.02
N HIS A 23 -15.84 9.60 13.93
CA HIS A 23 -16.31 8.75 15.03
C HIS A 23 -15.65 9.14 16.35
N PRO A 24 -16.04 10.28 16.96
CA PRO A 24 -15.45 10.75 18.21
C PRO A 24 -15.61 9.78 19.38
N GLU A 25 -16.62 8.91 19.31
CA GLU A 25 -16.95 7.90 20.30
C GLU A 25 -16.03 6.65 20.25
N TRP A 26 -15.31 6.44 19.15
CA TRP A 26 -14.39 5.31 19.02
C TRP A 26 -13.08 5.58 19.74
N THR A 27 -12.62 4.60 20.52
CA THR A 27 -11.28 4.61 21.12
C THR A 27 -10.22 4.35 20.06
N ASP A 28 -9.00 4.80 20.32
CA ASP A 28 -7.87 4.63 19.39
C ASP A 28 -7.56 3.15 19.13
N VAL A 29 -7.80 2.28 20.12
CA VAL A 29 -7.66 0.83 20.02
C VAL A 29 -8.71 0.24 19.07
N GLN A 30 -9.96 0.70 19.14
CA GLN A 30 -11.01 0.26 18.21
C GLN A 30 -10.68 0.65 16.78
N ILE A 31 -10.25 1.90 16.55
CA ILE A 31 -9.83 2.37 15.22
C ILE A 31 -8.66 1.51 14.72
N LEU A 32 -7.63 1.33 15.55
CA LEU A 32 -6.45 0.57 15.18
C LEU A 32 -6.78 -0.88 14.79
N SER A 33 -7.69 -1.53 15.52
CA SER A 33 -8.11 -2.92 15.24
C SER A 33 -8.80 -3.09 13.88
N LYS A 34 -9.31 -2.00 13.31
CA LYS A 34 -10.01 -1.94 12.02
C LYS A 34 -9.08 -1.58 10.85
N LEU A 35 -7.91 -0.98 11.11
CA LEU A 35 -6.99 -0.60 10.04
C LEU A 35 -6.41 -1.83 9.32
N VAL A 36 -6.43 -1.78 7.98
CA VAL A 36 -5.84 -2.80 7.11
C VAL A 36 -5.04 -2.16 5.98
N GLY A 37 -3.82 -2.65 5.77
CA GLY A 37 -2.98 -2.28 4.65
C GLY A 37 -2.72 -3.46 3.71
N TYR A 38 -2.17 -3.17 2.52
CA TYR A 38 -1.99 -4.15 1.45
C TYR A 38 -0.60 -4.09 0.84
N CYS A 39 -0.11 -5.23 0.38
CA CYS A 39 1.11 -5.31 -0.43
C CYS A 39 1.03 -6.50 -1.39
N ASN A 40 1.90 -6.50 -2.39
CA ASN A 40 2.12 -7.68 -3.23
C ASN A 40 2.68 -8.84 -2.36
N LYS A 41 2.24 -10.08 -2.59
CA LYS A 41 2.83 -11.27 -1.95
C LYS A 41 4.33 -11.45 -2.20
N GLN A 42 4.89 -10.83 -3.23
CA GLN A 42 6.32 -10.76 -3.51
C GLN A 42 7.03 -9.52 -2.93
N ALA A 43 6.32 -8.70 -2.16
CA ALA A 43 6.92 -7.56 -1.49
C ALA A 43 8.04 -8.01 -0.55
N HIS A 44 9.03 -7.14 -0.37
CA HIS A 44 10.15 -7.44 0.51
C HIS A 44 9.66 -7.63 1.97
N SER A 45 10.27 -8.57 2.70
CA SER A 45 9.91 -8.90 4.10
C SER A 45 9.87 -7.69 5.05
N SER A 46 10.53 -6.59 4.68
CA SER A 46 10.47 -5.35 5.45
C SER A 46 9.09 -4.71 5.51
N VAL A 47 8.20 -4.98 4.56
CA VAL A 47 6.83 -4.47 4.56
C VAL A 47 6.01 -5.18 5.64
N GLU A 48 6.11 -6.50 5.72
CA GLU A 48 5.49 -7.29 6.79
C GLU A 48 6.01 -6.89 8.17
N ARG A 49 7.33 -6.69 8.31
CA ARG A 49 7.91 -6.17 9.56
C ARG A 49 7.39 -4.79 9.93
N ALA A 50 7.15 -3.91 8.95
CA ALA A 50 6.56 -2.60 9.20
C ALA A 50 5.11 -2.72 9.70
N GLY A 51 4.31 -3.62 9.13
CA GLY A 51 2.96 -3.91 9.61
C GLY A 51 2.95 -4.42 11.05
N LEU A 52 3.83 -5.37 11.37
CA LEU A 52 4.00 -5.92 12.72
C LEU A 52 4.39 -4.83 13.73
N LEU A 53 5.43 -4.04 13.43
CA LEU A 53 5.90 -2.96 14.32
C LEU A 53 4.90 -1.80 14.42
N GLY A 54 4.13 -1.55 13.36
CA GLY A 54 3.07 -0.55 13.34
C GLY A 54 1.79 -0.97 14.08
N GLY A 55 1.67 -2.26 14.44
CA GLY A 55 0.51 -2.84 15.11
C GLY A 55 -0.75 -2.80 14.23
N VAL A 56 -0.60 -3.01 12.92
CA VAL A 56 -1.69 -2.98 11.94
C VAL A 56 -1.80 -4.29 11.18
N LYS A 57 -3.00 -4.61 10.69
CA LYS A 57 -3.19 -5.75 9.79
C LYS A 57 -2.60 -5.42 8.43
N LEU A 58 -1.84 -6.36 7.87
CA LEU A 58 -1.29 -6.25 6.52
C LEU A 58 -1.68 -7.49 5.72
N ARG A 59 -2.38 -7.31 4.60
CA ARG A 59 -2.79 -8.38 3.68
C ARG A 59 -1.82 -8.46 2.50
N SER A 60 -1.27 -9.64 2.29
CA SER A 60 -0.46 -9.96 1.10
C SER A 60 -1.35 -10.44 -0.04
N LEU A 61 -1.47 -9.64 -1.09
CA LEU A 61 -2.35 -9.88 -2.22
C LEU A 61 -1.68 -10.71 -3.32
N LYS A 62 -2.50 -11.47 -4.06
CA LYS A 62 -2.02 -12.26 -5.21
C LYS A 62 -1.69 -11.32 -6.37
N HIS A 63 -0.52 -11.54 -6.95
CA HIS A 63 -0.11 -10.93 -8.20
C HIS A 63 -0.66 -11.69 -9.42
N ASP A 64 -0.59 -11.06 -10.59
CA ASP A 64 -0.90 -11.69 -11.89
C ASP A 64 0.23 -12.62 -12.38
N ASN A 65 0.09 -13.12 -13.61
CA ASN A 65 1.08 -13.99 -14.26
C ASN A 65 2.45 -13.31 -14.49
N LYS A 66 2.49 -11.98 -14.54
CA LYS A 66 3.73 -11.17 -14.63
C LYS A 66 4.30 -10.83 -13.26
N ARG A 67 3.72 -11.39 -12.19
CA ARG A 67 4.07 -11.16 -10.80
C ARG A 67 3.83 -9.72 -10.33
N SER A 68 3.00 -8.99 -11.07
CA SER A 68 2.58 -7.63 -10.80
C SER A 68 1.29 -7.62 -9.98
N LEU A 69 1.22 -6.79 -8.93
CA LEU A 69 -0.05 -6.47 -8.28
C LEU A 69 -0.87 -5.56 -9.19
N ARG A 70 -2.14 -5.91 -9.38
CA ARG A 70 -3.08 -5.25 -10.30
C ARG A 70 -4.15 -4.49 -9.55
N GLY A 71 -4.68 -3.43 -10.19
CA GLY A 71 -5.74 -2.60 -9.61
C GLY A 71 -6.99 -3.40 -9.27
N GLU A 72 -7.41 -4.32 -10.14
CA GLU A 72 -8.56 -5.20 -9.92
C GLU A 72 -8.43 -6.00 -8.62
N THR A 73 -7.29 -6.68 -8.40
CA THR A 73 -7.06 -7.44 -7.16
C THR A 73 -7.08 -6.56 -5.91
N LEU A 74 -6.53 -5.34 -6.01
CA LEU A 74 -6.54 -4.39 -4.90
C LEU A 74 -7.97 -3.92 -4.61
N GLN A 75 -8.73 -3.56 -5.64
CA GLN A 75 -10.10 -3.10 -5.55
C GLN A 75 -10.99 -4.16 -4.89
N GLU A 76 -10.92 -5.42 -5.34
CA GLU A 76 -11.66 -6.53 -4.74
C GLU A 76 -11.34 -6.71 -3.25
N ALA A 77 -10.07 -6.64 -2.87
CA ALA A 77 -9.64 -6.79 -1.49
C ALA A 77 -10.12 -5.63 -0.60
N ILE A 78 -10.07 -4.40 -1.11
CA ILE A 78 -10.60 -3.21 -0.44
C ILE A 78 -12.11 -3.33 -0.22
N ASP A 79 -12.87 -3.70 -1.25
CA ASP A 79 -14.34 -3.82 -1.16
C ASP A 79 -14.77 -4.95 -0.21
N GLU A 80 -14.02 -6.05 -0.18
CA GLU A 80 -14.20 -7.12 0.81
C GLU A 80 -13.98 -6.60 2.24
N ASP A 81 -12.88 -5.89 2.48
CA ASP A 81 -12.52 -5.40 3.82
C ASP A 81 -13.46 -4.32 4.32
N ILE A 82 -13.90 -3.41 3.44
CA ILE A 82 -14.92 -2.40 3.76
C ILE A 82 -16.23 -3.09 4.17
N ARG A 83 -16.68 -4.12 3.43
CA ARG A 83 -17.87 -4.90 3.80
C ARG A 83 -17.72 -5.62 5.14
N ASN A 84 -16.51 -6.02 5.48
CA ASN A 84 -16.18 -6.62 6.78
C ASN A 84 -16.00 -5.58 7.90
N GLY A 85 -16.23 -4.29 7.63
CA GLY A 85 -16.13 -3.21 8.61
C GLY A 85 -14.70 -2.83 9.00
N LEU A 86 -13.73 -3.16 8.14
CA LEU A 86 -12.35 -2.72 8.22
C LEU A 86 -12.15 -1.40 7.46
N ILE A 87 -11.01 -0.77 7.70
CA ILE A 87 -10.65 0.54 7.15
C ILE A 87 -9.35 0.39 6.37
N PRO A 88 -9.44 0.25 5.04
CA PRO A 88 -8.30 0.38 4.12
C PRO A 88 -7.59 1.70 4.36
N PHE A 89 -6.26 1.67 4.51
CA PHE A 89 -5.52 2.91 4.79
C PHE A 89 -4.13 3.02 4.14
N TYR A 90 -3.53 1.90 3.73
CA TYR A 90 -2.15 1.89 3.25
C TYR A 90 -1.91 0.79 2.22
N VAL A 91 -1.25 1.13 1.11
CA VAL A 91 -0.85 0.20 0.05
C VAL A 91 0.64 0.39 -0.23
N VAL A 92 1.37 -0.71 -0.40
CA VAL A 92 2.75 -0.68 -0.91
C VAL A 92 2.78 -1.22 -2.34
N ALA A 93 3.07 -0.33 -3.30
CA ALA A 93 3.37 -0.69 -4.67
C ALA A 93 4.89 -0.86 -4.83
N THR A 94 5.33 -2.03 -5.28
CA THR A 94 6.75 -2.35 -5.46
C THR A 94 7.14 -2.23 -6.93
N LEU A 95 8.11 -1.36 -7.21
CA LEU A 95 8.75 -1.21 -8.52
C LEU A 95 10.12 -1.90 -8.49
N GLY A 96 10.18 -3.13 -8.99
CA GLY A 96 11.36 -3.98 -8.93
C GLY A 96 11.37 -4.89 -7.70
N THR A 97 10.49 -5.89 -7.68
CA THR A 97 10.43 -6.89 -6.59
C THR A 97 11.77 -7.62 -6.42
N THR A 98 12.13 -7.95 -5.18
CA THR A 98 13.44 -8.56 -4.87
C THR A 98 13.66 -9.90 -5.57
N SER A 99 12.60 -10.69 -5.75
CA SER A 99 12.71 -12.05 -6.28
C SER A 99 12.88 -12.12 -7.80
N SER A 100 12.31 -11.16 -8.53
CA SER A 100 12.26 -11.25 -10.00
C SER A 100 12.20 -9.93 -10.74
N CYS A 101 12.44 -8.81 -10.06
CA CYS A 101 12.37 -7.47 -10.62
C CYS A 101 11.02 -7.21 -11.33
N ALA A 102 9.92 -7.67 -10.72
CA ALA A 102 8.58 -7.38 -11.21
C ALA A 102 8.15 -5.98 -10.80
N PHE A 103 7.24 -5.38 -11.56
CA PHE A 103 6.74 -4.03 -11.34
C PHE A 103 5.23 -4.11 -11.13
N ASP A 104 4.77 -3.64 -9.98
CA ASP A 104 3.34 -3.47 -9.73
C ASP A 104 2.74 -2.44 -10.69
N ALA A 105 1.47 -2.62 -11.06
CA ALA A 105 0.78 -1.74 -11.99
C ALA A 105 0.40 -0.41 -11.32
N LEU A 106 1.40 0.43 -11.05
CA LEU A 106 1.29 1.64 -10.22
C LEU A 106 0.17 2.58 -10.68
N ASP A 107 0.01 2.75 -12.00
CA ASP A 107 -1.07 3.52 -12.60
C ASP A 107 -2.46 3.04 -12.14
N GLU A 108 -2.70 1.73 -12.20
CA GLU A 108 -3.96 1.10 -11.77
C GLU A 108 -4.14 1.17 -10.25
N LEU A 109 -3.07 0.93 -9.48
CA LEU A 109 -3.12 0.97 -8.03
C LEU A 109 -3.39 2.40 -7.52
N GLY A 110 -2.83 3.41 -8.18
CA GLY A 110 -3.05 4.81 -7.86
C GLY A 110 -4.50 5.23 -8.05
N ASP A 111 -5.17 4.78 -9.12
CA ASP A 111 -6.60 5.07 -9.33
C ASP A 111 -7.46 4.49 -8.20
N VAL A 112 -7.17 3.26 -7.80
CA VAL A 112 -7.87 2.61 -6.68
C VAL A 112 -7.56 3.34 -5.35
N CYS A 113 -6.30 3.63 -5.06
CA CYS A 113 -5.93 4.31 -3.81
C CYS A 113 -6.58 5.70 -3.70
N GLN A 114 -6.63 6.45 -4.80
CA GLN A 114 -7.28 7.75 -4.86
C GLN A 114 -8.79 7.64 -4.64
N ALA A 115 -9.46 6.67 -5.26
CA ALA A 115 -10.90 6.47 -5.13
C ALA A 115 -11.34 6.15 -3.68
N HIS A 116 -10.47 5.52 -2.90
CA HIS A 116 -10.77 5.09 -1.52
C HIS A 116 -10.06 5.93 -0.43
N ASP A 117 -9.37 7.02 -0.81
CA ASP A 117 -8.53 7.86 0.07
C ASP A 117 -7.57 7.01 0.95
N VAL A 118 -6.85 6.11 0.26
CA VAL A 118 -5.86 5.19 0.81
C VAL A 118 -4.46 5.70 0.48
N TRP A 119 -3.54 5.62 1.43
CA TRP A 119 -2.16 6.06 1.23
C TRP A 119 -1.39 5.09 0.32
N LEU A 120 -0.84 5.58 -0.78
CA LEU A 120 0.01 4.80 -1.67
C LEU A 120 1.50 5.06 -1.39
N HIS A 121 2.23 4.02 -0.98
CA HIS A 121 3.68 4.06 -0.82
C HIS A 121 4.38 3.28 -1.94
N VAL A 122 5.23 3.96 -2.68
CA VAL A 122 6.05 3.34 -3.73
C VAL A 122 7.38 2.86 -3.17
N ASP A 123 7.64 1.56 -3.24
CA ASP A 123 8.94 0.96 -2.98
C ASP A 123 9.68 0.71 -4.29
N ALA A 124 10.64 1.58 -4.60
CA ALA A 124 11.55 1.44 -5.74
C ALA A 124 13.01 1.29 -5.27
N ALA A 125 13.25 0.53 -4.19
CA ALA A 125 14.59 0.42 -3.59
C ALA A 125 15.68 -0.01 -4.58
N TYR A 126 15.36 -0.93 -5.49
CA TYR A 126 16.29 -1.38 -6.54
C TYR A 126 16.11 -0.60 -7.85
N ALA A 127 14.91 -0.61 -8.44
CA ALA A 127 14.68 -0.04 -9.76
C ALA A 127 14.68 1.51 -9.78
N GLY A 128 14.58 2.17 -8.63
CA GLY A 128 14.47 3.63 -8.55
C GLY A 128 15.66 4.38 -9.16
N SER A 129 16.86 3.82 -9.08
CA SER A 129 18.04 4.42 -9.71
C SER A 129 17.97 4.41 -11.24
N ALA A 130 17.30 3.41 -11.84
CA ALA A 130 17.15 3.32 -13.29
C ALA A 130 16.28 4.46 -13.86
N PHE A 131 15.39 5.05 -13.06
CA PHE A 131 14.49 6.11 -13.52
C PHE A 131 15.18 7.47 -13.78
N ILE A 132 16.47 7.60 -13.45
CA ILE A 132 17.28 8.72 -13.93
C ILE A 132 17.35 8.71 -15.46
N CYS A 133 17.42 7.52 -16.06
CA CYS A 133 17.49 7.31 -17.50
C CYS A 133 16.08 7.40 -18.11
N PRO A 134 15.84 8.30 -19.09
CA PRO A 134 14.53 8.51 -19.70
C PRO A 134 13.88 7.22 -20.23
N GLU A 135 14.67 6.30 -20.77
CA GLU A 135 14.24 5.04 -21.36
C GLU A 135 13.61 4.06 -20.35
N TYR A 136 13.81 4.24 -19.04
CA TYR A 136 13.18 3.39 -18.00
C TYR A 136 12.04 4.08 -17.26
N ARG A 137 11.78 5.36 -17.50
CA ARG A 137 10.74 6.13 -16.77
C ARG A 137 9.32 5.63 -17.01
N TYR A 138 9.08 4.92 -18.10
CA TYR A 138 7.76 4.32 -18.36
C TYR A 138 7.36 3.30 -17.28
N LEU A 139 8.33 2.72 -16.55
CA LEU A 139 8.10 1.77 -15.47
C LEU A 139 7.60 2.42 -14.17
N MET A 140 7.71 3.75 -14.03
CA MET A 140 7.17 4.51 -12.88
C MET A 140 5.91 5.31 -13.25
N LYS A 141 5.25 4.96 -14.36
CA LYS A 141 3.98 5.60 -14.75
C LYS A 141 2.96 5.49 -13.61
N GLY A 142 2.38 6.61 -13.19
CA GLY A 142 1.45 6.69 -12.07
C GLY A 142 2.07 7.13 -10.74
N VAL A 143 3.36 7.45 -10.69
CA VAL A 143 4.04 7.96 -9.47
C VAL A 143 3.51 9.31 -9.00
N GLU A 144 2.88 10.05 -9.91
CA GLU A 144 2.19 11.32 -9.64
C GLU A 144 0.87 11.15 -8.88
N LYS A 145 0.34 9.92 -8.80
CA LYS A 145 -0.93 9.63 -8.14
C LYS A 145 -0.74 9.60 -6.60
N PRO A 146 -1.74 10.06 -5.83
CA PRO A 146 -1.63 10.28 -4.39
C PRO A 146 -1.52 9.01 -3.55
#